data_AF-A0A644YRC0-F1
#
_entry.id   AF-A0A644YRC0-F1
#
_cell.length_a   1.000
_cell.length_b   1.000
_cell.length_c   1.000
_cell.angle_alpha   90.00
_cell.angle_beta   90.00
_cell.angle_gamma   90.00
#
_symmetry.space_group_name_H-M   'P 1'
#
loop_
_entity.id
_entity.type
_entity.pdbx_description
1 polymer ?
#
loop_
_entity_poly.entity_id
_entity_poly.type
_entity_poly.pdbx_seq_one_letter_code
_entity_poly.pdbx_strand_id
1 'polypeptide(L)' 'MAMAGYDPNEAVAFWERMSANDPNAQLDFMSTHPTNAKRIANMKKVLAEAMGYYQKN' A
#
# COMPACT_ATOMS: atom_id res chain seq x y z
N MET A 1 -2.31 10.92 -1.79
CA MET A 1 -1.83 10.34 -3.06
C MET A 1 -2.76 10.75 -4.19
N ALA A 2 -3.94 10.12 -4.32
CA ALA A 2 -4.91 10.39 -5.40
C ALA A 2 -5.26 11.88 -5.60
N MET A 3 -5.78 12.53 -4.55
CA MET A 3 -6.19 13.95 -4.59
C MET A 3 -5.02 14.92 -4.82
N ALA A 4 -3.79 14.48 -4.58
CA ALA A 4 -2.59 15.26 -4.86
C ALA A 4 -2.02 14.99 -6.27
N GLY A 5 -2.72 14.22 -7.10
CA GLY A 5 -2.34 13.89 -8.46
C GLY A 5 -1.38 12.71 -8.61
N TYR A 6 -1.12 11.94 -7.53
CA TYR A 6 -0.30 10.73 -7.60
C TYR A 6 -1.16 9.49 -7.83
N ASP A 7 -0.73 8.62 -8.76
CA ASP A 7 -1.39 7.35 -9.06
C ASP A 7 -1.42 6.44 -7.81
N PRO A 8 -2.61 6.09 -7.29
CA PRO A 8 -2.76 5.18 -6.15
C PRO A 8 -2.16 3.79 -6.36
N ASN A 9 -2.05 3.31 -7.60
CA ASN A 9 -1.46 2.01 -7.93
C ASN A 9 0.03 1.94 -7.57
N GLU A 10 0.74 3.07 -7.64
CA GLU A 10 2.17 3.14 -7.30
C GLU A 10 2.42 2.81 -5.82
N ALA A 11 1.48 3.13 -4.94
CA ALA A 11 1.58 2.75 -3.54
C ALA A 11 1.52 1.22 -3.36
N VAL A 12 0.63 0.54 -4.08
CA VAL A 12 0.53 -0.93 -4.05
C VAL A 12 1.81 -1.56 -4.58
N ALA A 13 2.27 -1.11 -5.75
CA ALA A 13 3.49 -1.62 -6.39
C ALA A 13 4.74 -1.40 -5.51
N PHE A 14 4.84 -0.24 -4.86
CA PHE A 14 5.92 0.04 -3.91
C PHE A 14 5.96 -0.97 -2.77
N TRP A 15 4.82 -1.23 -2.11
CA TRP A 15 4.78 -2.16 -0.98
C TRP A 15 4.91 -3.62 -1.41
N GLU A 16 4.50 -3.99 -2.63
CA GLU A 16 4.77 -5.31 -3.21
C GLU A 16 6.27 -5.53 -3.46
N ARG A 17 7.01 -4.50 -3.87
CA ARG A 17 8.48 -4.55 -3.94
C ARG A 17 9.12 -4.63 -2.56
N MET A 18 8.59 -3.91 -1.56
CA MET A 18 9.08 -3.93 -0.18
C MET A 18 8.85 -5.31 0.46
N SER A 19 7.60 -5.75 0.53
CA SER A 19 7.15 -7.08 0.07
C SER A 19 8.21 -8.17 -0.08
N ALA A 20 8.71 -8.24 -1.31
CA ALA A 20 9.61 -9.27 -1.79
C ALA A 20 11.02 -9.21 -1.19
N ASN A 21 11.42 -8.06 -0.64
CA ASN A 21 12.75 -7.82 -0.10
C ASN A 21 12.79 -7.82 1.44
N ASP A 22 11.73 -8.26 2.11
CA ASP A 22 11.65 -8.32 3.56
C ASP A 22 11.95 -9.73 4.08
N PRO A 23 13.20 -10.05 4.47
CA PRO A 23 13.56 -11.33 5.05
C PRO A 23 12.99 -11.53 6.46
N ASN A 24 12.48 -10.46 7.09
CA ASN A 24 11.99 -10.43 8.46
C ASN A 24 10.53 -10.01 8.49
N ALA A 25 9.67 -10.79 7.81
CA ALA A 25 8.22 -10.66 7.92
C ALA A 25 7.77 -10.90 9.39
N GLN A 26 7.95 -9.87 10.22
CA GLN A 26 7.62 -9.89 11.64
C GLN A 26 6.12 -10.08 11.78
N LEU A 27 5.71 -10.92 12.73
CA LEU A 27 4.31 -11.05 13.08
C LEU A 27 3.80 -9.69 13.58
N ASP A 28 2.64 -9.24 13.08
CA ASP A 28 2.10 -7.90 13.39
C ASP A 28 2.01 -7.61 14.89
N PHE A 29 1.78 -8.65 15.71
CA PHE A 29 1.65 -8.52 17.16
C PHE A 29 2.93 -8.02 17.85
N MET A 30 4.09 -8.27 17.26
CA MET A 30 5.39 -7.87 17.81
C MET A 30 5.93 -6.55 17.21
N SER A 31 5.19 -5.92 16.29
CA SER A 31 5.60 -4.70 15.59
C SER A 31 4.74 -3.50 16.00
N THR A 32 5.33 -2.30 16.03
CA THR A 32 4.59 -1.04 16.21
C THR A 32 3.80 -0.63 14.97
N HIS A 33 3.96 -1.36 13.86
CA HIS A 33 3.29 -1.11 12.60
C HIS A 33 2.80 -2.41 11.94
N PRO A 34 1.75 -2.37 11.10
CA PRO A 34 1.30 -3.54 10.36
C PRO A 34 2.37 -4.03 9.38
N THR A 35 2.36 -5.33 9.14
CA THR A 35 3.12 -6.05 8.11
C THR A 35 2.82 -5.51 6.72
N ASN A 36 3.79 -5.69 5.83
CA ASN A 36 3.65 -5.33 4.42
C ASN A 36 2.43 -6.03 3.79
N ALA A 37 2.20 -7.31 4.09
CA ALA A 37 1.03 -8.06 3.62
C ALA A 37 -0.31 -7.41 4.04
N LYS A 38 -0.45 -7.02 5.32
CA LYS A 38 -1.66 -6.32 5.78
C LYS A 38 -1.81 -4.93 5.16
N ARG A 39 -0.72 -4.19 4.99
CA ARG A 39 -0.73 -2.89 4.27
C ARG A 39 -1.25 -3.07 2.85
N ILE A 40 -0.69 -4.02 2.10
CA ILE A 40 -1.08 -4.30 0.70
C ILE A 40 -2.55 -4.69 0.62
N ALA A 41 -3.00 -5.60 1.50
CA ALA A 41 -4.39 -6.04 1.52
C ALA A 41 -5.36 -4.87 1.80
N ASN A 42 -5.01 -3.99 2.74
CA ASN A 42 -5.83 -2.82 3.04
C ASN A 42 -5.83 -1.79 1.90
N MET A 43 -4.68 -1.53 1.28
CA MET A 43 -4.61 -0.64 0.11
C MET A 43 -5.46 -1.17 -1.04
N LYS A 44 -5.40 -2.47 -1.36
CA LYS A 44 -6.23 -3.08 -2.41
C LYS A 44 -7.73 -2.93 -2.16
N LYS A 45 -8.17 -2.97 -0.89
CA LYS A 45 -9.59 -2.76 -0.52
C LYS A 45 -10.08 -1.34 -0.82
N VAL A 46 -9.25 -0.34 -0.55
CA VAL A 46 -9.60 1.09 -0.75
C VAL A 46 -9.17 1.63 -2.12
N LEU A 47 -8.46 0.82 -2.92
CA LEU A 47 -7.88 1.26 -4.18
C LEU A 47 -8.95 1.78 -5.15
N ALA A 48 -10.08 1.09 -5.28
CA ALA A 48 -11.15 1.52 -6.18
C ALA A 48 -11.71 2.90 -5.81
N GLU A 49 -11.89 3.15 -4.52
CA GLU A 49 -12.31 4.46 -4.02
C GLU A 49 -11.22 5.52 -4.26
N ALA A 50 -9.96 5.21 -3.94
CA ALA A 50 -8.84 6.10 -4.16
C ALA A 50 -8.68 6.48 -5.65
N MET A 51 -8.90 5.54 -6.57
CA MET A 51 -8.88 5.79 -8.01
C MET A 51 -9.97 6.77 -8.45
N GLY A 52 -11.12 6.81 -7.76
CA GLY A 52 -12.18 7.79 -8.02
C GLY A 52 -11.74 9.24 -7.73
N TYR A 53 -10.77 9.43 -6.84
CA TYR A 53 -10.17 10.73 -6.54
C TYR A 53 -8.92 11.05 -7.38
N TYR A 54 -8.43 10.11 -8.18
CA TYR A 54 -7.21 10.31 -8.95
C TYR A 54 -7.50 11.21 -10.15
N GLN A 55 -6.95 12.41 -10.12
CA GLN A 55 -6.93 13.33 -11.25
C GLN A 55 -5.49 13.47 -11.72
N LYS A 56 -5.23 13.04 -12.96
CA LYS A 56 -3.92 13.20 -13.58
C LYS A 56 -3.75 14.69 -13.90
N ASN A 57 -2.85 15.33 -13.16
CA ASN A 57 -2.42 16.71 -13.43
C ASN A 57 -1.61 16.80 -14.72
#